data_AF-Q26064-F1
#
_entry.id   AF-Q26064-F1
#
_cell.length_a   1.000
_cell.length_b   1.000
_cell.length_c   1.000
_cell.angle_alpha   90.00
_cell.angle_beta   90.00
_cell.angle_gamma   90.00
#
_symmetry.space_group_name_H-M   'P 1'
#
loop_
_entity.id
_entity.type
_entity.pdbx_description
1 polymer ?
#
loop_
_entity_poly.entity_id
_entity_poly.type
_entity_poly.pdbx_seq_one_letter_code
_entity_poly.pdbx_strand_id
1 'polypeptide(L)'
;ASVGNVECIYAKNNNNTILTLSEQEIVDCSKLNFGCDGGHPFYSFIYGVENGICLNEDYKYRAIDNLFCLSYRCKNKVALTSVGGVMENELIRALNEVGPVSVNVGVTDEFAFYFEGIFNGSCTEELNHSVLLIGYGQVERASVFAKENSNSSSNSLQKKGTSSHNSDDEMLY
;
A
#
# COMPACT_ATOMS: atom_id res chain seq x y z
N ALA A 1 -5.37 0.80 -2.69
CA ALA A 1 -4.52 -0.41 -2.77
C ALA A 1 -4.53 -1.06 -4.16
N SER A 2 -5.66 -1.62 -4.61
CA SER A 2 -5.72 -2.43 -5.83
C SER A 2 -5.30 -1.68 -7.10
N VAL A 3 -5.78 -0.45 -7.31
CA VAL A 3 -5.44 0.33 -8.51
C VAL A 3 -3.95 0.62 -8.59
N GLY A 4 -3.36 1.16 -7.52
CA GLY A 4 -1.90 1.37 -7.45
C GLY A 4 -1.08 0.09 -7.64
N ASN A 5 -1.57 -1.07 -7.20
CA ASN A 5 -0.93 -2.35 -7.50
C ASN A 5 -0.86 -2.62 -9.01
N VAL A 6 -1.99 -2.46 -9.70
CA VAL A 6 -2.07 -2.65 -11.16
C VAL A 6 -1.18 -1.66 -11.89
N GLU A 7 -1.13 -0.41 -11.45
CA GLU A 7 -0.23 0.61 -11.99
C GLU A 7 1.25 0.21 -11.85
N CYS A 8 1.67 -0.25 -10.67
CA CYS A 8 3.04 -0.70 -10.44
C CYS A 8 3.40 -1.91 -11.32
N ILE A 9 2.52 -2.91 -11.41
CA ILE A 9 2.75 -4.09 -12.25
C ILE A 9 2.77 -3.71 -13.73
N TYR A 10 1.89 -2.79 -14.16
CA TYR A 10 1.90 -2.27 -15.52
C TYR A 10 3.24 -1.58 -15.83
N ALA A 11 3.71 -0.69 -14.95
CA ALA A 11 4.97 0.00 -15.12
C ALA A 11 6.15 -0.98 -15.21
N LYS A 12 6.20 -1.99 -14.32
CA LYS A 12 7.21 -3.06 -14.33
C LYS A 12 7.26 -3.79 -15.67
N ASN A 13 6.11 -4.06 -16.28
CA ASN A 13 6.01 -4.83 -17.52
C ASN A 13 6.11 -3.98 -18.80
N ASN A 14 6.05 -2.66 -18.70
CA ASN A 14 5.98 -1.74 -19.85
C ASN A 14 7.07 -0.66 -19.78
N ASN A 15 8.33 -1.06 -19.55
CA ASN A 15 9.50 -0.17 -19.57
C ASN A 15 9.36 1.07 -18.66
N ASN A 16 8.81 0.87 -17.45
CA ASN A 16 8.56 1.94 -16.47
C ASN A 16 7.57 3.01 -16.96
N THR A 17 6.69 2.69 -17.91
CA THR A 17 5.59 3.57 -18.31
C THR A 17 4.58 3.66 -17.18
N ILE A 18 4.39 4.86 -16.65
CA ILE A 18 3.44 5.13 -15.56
C ILE A 18 2.11 5.57 -16.19
N LEU A 19 1.05 4.83 -15.88
CA LEU A 19 -0.33 5.21 -16.16
C LEU A 19 -1.04 5.48 -14.84
N THR A 20 -1.99 6.41 -14.86
CA THR A 20 -2.92 6.60 -13.75
C THR A 20 -4.25 5.98 -14.13
N LEU A 21 -4.66 4.96 -13.38
CA LEU A 21 -5.88 4.19 -13.58
C LEU A 21 -7.01 4.74 -12.70
N SER A 22 -8.25 4.39 -13.04
CA SER A 22 -9.43 4.95 -12.38
C SER A 22 -9.81 4.18 -11.12
N GLU A 23 -9.58 4.76 -9.94
CA GLU A 23 -10.21 4.28 -8.70
C GLU A 23 -11.72 4.44 -8.75
N GLN A 24 -12.23 5.48 -9.40
CA GLN A 24 -13.67 5.74 -9.47
C GLN A 24 -14.42 4.63 -10.20
N GLU A 25 -13.84 4.08 -11.27
CA GLU A 25 -14.43 2.93 -11.94
C GLU A 25 -14.53 1.74 -10.98
N ILE A 26 -13.50 1.46 -10.19
CA ILE A 26 -13.56 0.38 -9.20
C ILE A 26 -14.67 0.64 -8.17
N VAL A 27 -14.78 1.86 -7.66
CA VAL A 27 -15.85 2.27 -6.72
C VAL A 27 -17.23 2.06 -7.33
N ASP A 28 -17.45 2.52 -8.56
CA ASP A 28 -18.78 2.50 -9.19
C ASP A 28 -19.15 1.13 -9.80
N CYS A 29 -18.16 0.36 -10.25
CA CYS A 29 -18.37 -0.80 -11.14
C CYS A 29 -18.01 -2.16 -10.53
N SER A 30 -17.13 -2.24 -9.54
CA SER A 30 -16.78 -3.51 -8.90
C SER A 30 -17.91 -3.94 -7.95
N LYS A 31 -18.92 -4.63 -8.47
CA LYS A 31 -20.17 -4.95 -7.74
C LYS A 31 -20.03 -5.99 -6.62
N LEU A 32 -18.88 -6.64 -6.50
CA LEU A 32 -18.54 -7.48 -5.34
C LEU A 32 -17.98 -6.66 -4.17
N ASN A 33 -17.60 -5.40 -4.42
CA ASN A 33 -17.29 -4.41 -3.40
C ASN A 33 -18.52 -3.51 -3.12
N PHE A 34 -18.42 -2.67 -2.10
CA PHE A 34 -19.50 -1.83 -1.58
C PHE A 34 -19.23 -0.33 -1.79
N GLY A 35 -18.51 0.02 -2.86
CA GLY A 35 -18.24 1.42 -3.20
C GLY A 35 -17.53 2.17 -2.06
N CYS A 36 -18.15 3.25 -1.58
CA CYS A 36 -17.63 4.05 -0.47
C CYS A 36 -17.77 3.39 0.91
N ASP A 37 -18.62 2.37 1.05
CA ASP A 37 -18.79 1.60 2.30
C ASP A 37 -17.71 0.51 2.47
N GLY A 38 -16.76 0.44 1.54
CA GLY A 38 -15.58 -0.42 1.64
C GLY A 38 -15.58 -1.58 0.66
N GLY A 39 -14.60 -2.46 0.83
CA GLY A 39 -14.35 -3.56 -0.09
C GLY A 39 -13.03 -4.26 0.18
N HIS A 40 -12.74 -5.27 -0.63
CA HIS A 40 -11.51 -6.04 -0.56
C HIS A 40 -10.74 -5.96 -1.90
N PRO A 41 -9.41 -5.69 -1.90
CA PRO A 41 -8.62 -5.54 -3.12
C PRO A 41 -8.76 -6.71 -4.11
N PHE A 42 -8.93 -7.93 -3.59
CA PHE A 42 -9.18 -9.13 -4.40
C PHE A 42 -10.34 -8.96 -5.38
N TYR A 43 -11.48 -8.43 -4.93
CA TYR A 43 -12.65 -8.25 -5.81
C TYR A 43 -12.42 -7.19 -6.88
N SER A 44 -11.60 -6.18 -6.58
CA SER A 44 -11.16 -5.18 -7.56
C SER A 44 -10.26 -5.80 -8.62
N PHE A 45 -9.40 -6.76 -8.25
CA PHE A 45 -8.59 -7.50 -9.22
C PHE A 45 -9.42 -8.42 -10.10
N ILE A 46 -10.40 -9.14 -9.54
CA ILE A 46 -11.35 -9.93 -10.32
C ILE A 46 -12.08 -9.05 -11.34
N TYR A 47 -12.58 -7.89 -10.92
CA TYR A 47 -13.16 -6.92 -11.85
C TYR A 47 -12.19 -6.52 -12.97
N GLY A 48 -10.93 -6.22 -12.63
CA GLY A 48 -9.90 -5.83 -13.59
C GLY A 48 -9.49 -6.95 -14.57
N VAL A 49 -9.58 -8.22 -14.16
CA VAL A 49 -9.39 -9.39 -15.03
C VAL A 49 -10.53 -9.50 -16.04
N GLU A 50 -11.77 -9.30 -15.58
CA GLU A 50 -12.97 -9.46 -16.42
C GLU A 50 -13.20 -8.28 -17.38
N ASN A 51 -12.90 -7.05 -16.95
CA ASN A 51 -13.34 -5.83 -17.62
C ASN A 51 -12.20 -4.89 -18.05
N GLY A 52 -11.00 -5.08 -17.49
CA GLY A 52 -9.94 -4.06 -17.47
C GLY A 52 -10.33 -2.81 -16.68
N ILE A 53 -9.34 -1.95 -16.45
CA ILE A 53 -9.48 -0.70 -15.69
C ILE A 53 -9.17 0.48 -16.60
N CYS A 54 -10.09 1.44 -16.67
CA CYS A 54 -9.97 2.70 -17.37
C CYS A 54 -8.80 3.52 -16.87
N LEU A 55 -8.30 4.41 -17.72
CA LEU A 55 -7.44 5.50 -17.27
C LEU A 55 -8.26 6.49 -16.43
N ASN A 56 -7.62 7.11 -15.42
CA ASN A 56 -8.25 8.16 -14.60
C ASN A 56 -8.70 9.36 -15.44
N GLU A 57 -8.04 9.66 -16.56
CA GLU A 57 -8.46 10.74 -17.46
C GLU A 57 -9.84 10.51 -18.10
N ASP A 58 -10.20 9.25 -18.37
CA ASP A 58 -11.49 8.85 -18.93
C ASP A 58 -12.57 8.73 -17.84
N TYR A 59 -12.18 8.38 -16.61
CA TYR A 59 -13.09 8.20 -15.47
C TYR A 59 -12.48 8.76 -14.18
N LYS A 60 -12.63 10.07 -13.99
CA LYS A 60 -12.00 10.80 -12.87
C LYS A 60 -12.58 10.43 -11.50
N TYR A 61 -11.70 10.38 -10.50
CA TYR A 61 -12.08 10.27 -9.09
C TYR A 61 -12.95 11.42 -8.59
N ARG A 62 -13.99 11.07 -7.83
CA ARG A 62 -15.00 11.98 -7.28
C ARG A 62 -15.30 11.74 -5.80
N ALA A 63 -14.71 10.72 -5.18
CA ALA A 63 -14.92 10.38 -3.77
C ALA A 63 -16.39 10.18 -3.38
N ILE A 64 -17.20 9.68 -4.31
CA ILE A 64 -18.61 9.32 -4.09
C ILE A 64 -18.87 8.00 -4.83
N ASP A 65 -19.79 7.19 -4.35
CA ASP A 65 -20.28 6.02 -5.07
C ASP A 65 -21.48 6.40 -5.94
N ASN A 66 -21.34 6.27 -7.26
CA ASN A 66 -22.46 6.52 -8.16
C ASN A 66 -23.29 5.25 -8.33
N LEU A 67 -24.61 5.42 -8.40
CA LEU A 67 -25.52 4.32 -8.70
C LEU A 67 -25.18 3.62 -10.03
N PHE A 68 -24.69 4.38 -11.01
CA PHE A 68 -24.41 3.90 -12.35
C PHE A 68 -22.91 3.79 -12.63
N CYS A 69 -22.48 2.59 -13.02
CA CYS A 69 -21.17 2.36 -13.62
C CYS A 69 -21.13 2.94 -15.05
N LEU A 70 -20.15 3.81 -15.32
CA LEU A 70 -20.00 4.49 -16.62
C LEU A 70 -18.78 4.02 -17.42
N SER A 71 -18.27 2.81 -17.15
CA SER A 71 -17.03 2.29 -17.75
C SER A 71 -17.09 2.10 -19.27
N TYR A 72 -18.29 2.05 -19.86
CA TYR A 72 -18.49 2.03 -21.32
C TYR A 72 -17.99 3.30 -22.03
N ARG A 73 -17.73 4.39 -21.29
CA ARG A 73 -17.23 5.66 -21.84
C ARG A 73 -15.71 5.68 -22.02
N CYS A 74 -15.01 4.71 -21.45
CA CYS A 74 -13.56 4.67 -21.48
C CYS A 74 -13.07 4.21 -22.86
N LYS A 75 -12.06 4.91 -23.38
CA LYS A 75 -11.49 4.60 -24.70
C LYS A 75 -10.48 3.48 -24.60
N ASN A 76 -9.65 3.54 -23.56
CA ASN A 76 -8.60 2.57 -23.29
C ASN A 76 -8.77 2.00 -21.90
N LYS A 77 -8.46 0.70 -21.75
CA LYS A 77 -8.44 0.00 -20.48
C LYS A 77 -7.19 -0.85 -20.35
N VAL A 78 -6.67 -0.96 -19.14
CA VAL A 78 -5.60 -1.87 -18.77
C VAL A 78 -6.22 -3.14 -18.20
N ALA A 79 -6.05 -4.26 -18.91
CA ALA A 79 -6.55 -5.56 -18.48
C ALA A 79 -5.53 -6.28 -17.59
N LEU A 80 -6.01 -6.97 -16.57
CA LEU A 80 -5.20 -7.92 -15.79
C LEU A 80 -5.35 -9.31 -16.42
N THR A 81 -4.26 -10.08 -16.44
CA THR A 81 -4.29 -11.46 -16.96
C THR A 81 -4.64 -12.49 -15.88
N SER A 82 -4.16 -12.27 -14.67
CA SER A 82 -4.42 -13.15 -13.52
C SER A 82 -4.28 -12.39 -12.20
N VAL A 83 -4.80 -12.99 -11.14
CA VAL A 83 -4.63 -12.55 -9.75
C VAL A 83 -4.18 -13.75 -8.92
N GLY A 84 -3.24 -13.53 -8.01
CA GLY A 84 -2.77 -14.52 -7.05
C GLY A 84 -2.88 -14.01 -5.62
N GLY A 85 -3.05 -14.92 -4.67
CA GLY A 85 -2.92 -14.64 -3.25
C GLY A 85 -1.47 -14.79 -2.79
N VAL A 86 -1.09 -14.06 -1.76
CA VAL A 86 0.22 -14.17 -1.11
C VAL A 86 -0.01 -14.59 0.34
N MET A 87 0.69 -15.63 0.79
CA MET A 87 0.69 -16.03 2.20
C MET A 87 1.52 -15.04 3.02
N GLU A 88 1.16 -14.83 4.28
CA GLU A 88 1.82 -13.86 5.17
C GLU A 88 3.34 -14.09 5.27
N ASN A 89 3.77 -15.35 5.36
CA ASN A 89 5.18 -15.73 5.44
C ASN A 89 5.94 -15.64 4.09
N GLU A 90 5.26 -15.29 2.99
CA GLU A 90 5.83 -15.19 1.64
C GLU A 90 5.85 -13.74 1.13
N LEU A 91 5.49 -12.73 1.95
CA LEU A 91 5.40 -11.33 1.51
C LEU A 91 6.71 -10.79 0.94
N ILE A 92 7.85 -11.01 1.63
CA ILE A 92 9.16 -10.58 1.15
C ILE A 92 9.52 -11.25 -0.18
N ARG A 93 9.22 -12.55 -0.31
CA ARG A 93 9.45 -13.29 -1.54
C ARG A 93 8.58 -12.75 -2.69
N ALA A 94 7.30 -12.49 -2.42
CA ALA A 94 6.38 -11.93 -3.41
C ALA A 94 6.83 -10.54 -3.88
N LEU A 95 7.33 -9.68 -2.98
CA LEU A 95 7.90 -8.38 -3.35
C LEU A 95 9.10 -8.52 -4.31
N ASN A 96 9.98 -9.48 -4.05
CA ASN A 96 11.18 -9.70 -4.87
C ASN A 96 10.87 -10.33 -6.23
N GLU A 97 9.99 -11.34 -6.26
CA GLU A 97 9.73 -12.13 -7.48
C GLU A 97 8.63 -11.50 -8.34
N VAL A 98 7.59 -10.96 -7.71
CA VAL A 98 6.36 -10.49 -8.39
C VAL A 98 6.29 -8.96 -8.40
N GLY A 99 6.48 -8.30 -7.27
CA GLY A 99 6.36 -6.85 -7.12
C GLY A 99 5.40 -6.47 -5.98
N PRO A 100 4.88 -5.22 -5.98
CA PRO A 100 4.04 -4.73 -4.90
C PRO A 100 2.84 -5.63 -4.59
N VAL A 101 2.43 -5.69 -3.33
CA VAL A 101 1.34 -6.54 -2.84
C VAL A 101 0.26 -5.67 -2.19
N SER A 102 -1.00 -5.84 -2.57
CA SER A 102 -2.10 -5.21 -1.82
C SER A 102 -2.33 -5.98 -0.53
N VAL A 103 -2.24 -5.30 0.61
CA VAL A 103 -2.39 -5.89 1.94
C VAL A 103 -3.46 -5.13 2.72
N ASN A 104 -4.11 -5.82 3.66
CA ASN A 104 -5.01 -5.16 4.62
C ASN A 104 -4.30 -5.07 5.96
N VAL A 105 -4.49 -3.94 6.64
CA VAL A 105 -3.92 -3.61 7.94
C VAL A 105 -5.03 -3.18 8.90
N GLY A 106 -4.85 -3.47 10.18
CA GLY A 106 -5.73 -2.99 11.25
C GLY A 106 -5.17 -1.71 11.84
N VAL A 107 -5.81 -0.57 11.55
CA VAL A 107 -5.33 0.75 11.97
C VAL A 107 -6.26 1.42 12.98
N THR A 108 -5.68 2.24 13.85
CA THR A 108 -6.39 3.14 14.77
C THR A 108 -6.26 4.59 14.28
N ASP A 109 -6.91 5.53 14.98
CA ASP A 109 -6.80 6.96 14.68
C ASP A 109 -5.35 7.48 14.73
N GLU A 110 -4.46 6.83 15.50
CA GLU A 110 -3.04 7.17 15.55
C GLU A 110 -2.37 7.08 14.17
N PHE A 111 -2.80 6.12 13.33
CA PHE A 111 -2.27 5.96 11.97
C PHE A 111 -2.63 7.14 11.07
N ALA A 112 -3.80 7.78 11.28
CA ALA A 112 -4.20 8.95 10.50
C ALA A 112 -3.36 10.20 10.80
N PHE A 113 -2.75 10.27 11.99
CA PHE A 113 -1.87 11.37 12.42
C PHE A 113 -0.38 11.03 12.28
N TYR A 114 -0.04 9.84 11.78
CA TYR A 114 1.35 9.45 11.52
C TYR A 114 1.97 10.37 10.45
N PHE A 115 3.21 10.77 10.67
CA PHE A 115 3.91 11.73 9.80
C PHE A 115 5.29 11.25 9.34
N GLU A 116 6.10 10.65 10.23
CA GLU A 116 7.45 10.20 9.89
C GLU A 116 7.96 9.05 10.78
N GLY A 117 9.03 8.39 10.34
CA GLY A 117 9.72 7.35 11.12
C GLY A 117 9.14 5.95 10.92
N ILE A 118 9.31 5.06 11.89
CA ILE A 118 8.59 3.77 11.91
C ILE A 118 7.35 3.95 12.77
N PHE A 119 6.18 3.60 12.24
CA PHE A 119 4.95 3.62 13.01
C PHE A 119 5.04 2.60 14.15
N ASN A 120 4.86 3.06 15.39
CA ASN A 120 4.88 2.24 16.62
C ASN A 120 3.61 2.44 17.47
N GLY A 121 2.56 3.01 16.86
CA GLY A 121 1.28 3.23 17.50
C GLY A 121 0.45 1.96 17.67
N SER A 122 -0.74 2.11 18.25
CA SER A 122 -1.66 1.00 18.47
C SER A 122 -2.31 0.49 17.17
N CYS A 123 -2.46 -0.84 17.05
CA CYS A 123 -3.13 -1.52 15.94
C CYS A 123 -4.38 -2.27 16.43
N THR A 124 -5.34 -2.46 15.53
CA THR A 124 -6.51 -3.30 15.79
C THR A 124 -6.29 -4.73 15.29
N GLU A 125 -6.94 -5.72 15.90
CA GLU A 125 -6.97 -7.10 15.38
C GLU A 125 -7.80 -7.20 14.09
N GLU A 126 -8.86 -6.39 13.99
CA GLU A 126 -9.69 -6.31 12.79
C GLU A 126 -8.96 -5.52 11.70
N LEU A 127 -8.87 -6.11 10.51
CA LEU A 127 -8.34 -5.46 9.31
C LEU A 127 -9.39 -4.51 8.74
N ASN A 128 -9.09 -3.21 8.72
CA ASN A 128 -10.05 -2.16 8.37
C ASN A 128 -9.54 -1.21 7.28
N HIS A 129 -8.29 -1.37 6.81
CA HIS A 129 -7.73 -0.50 5.78
C HIS A 129 -6.85 -1.28 4.78
N SER A 130 -7.02 -1.02 3.48
CA SER A 130 -6.21 -1.63 2.43
C SER A 130 -5.11 -0.70 1.94
N VAL A 131 -3.85 -1.13 2.03
CA VAL A 131 -2.67 -0.39 1.59
C VAL A 131 -1.89 -1.17 0.53
N LEU A 132 -0.87 -0.53 -0.05
CA LEU A 132 0.05 -1.15 -1.01
C LEU A 132 1.41 -1.33 -0.35
N LEU A 133 1.81 -2.59 -0.15
CA LEU A 133 3.16 -2.93 0.29
C LEU A 133 4.08 -2.89 -0.93
N ILE A 134 5.00 -1.92 -0.96
CA ILE A 134 5.88 -1.68 -2.11
C ILE A 134 7.33 -2.14 -1.91
N GLY A 135 7.70 -2.51 -0.68
CA GLY A 135 9.06 -2.88 -0.35
C GLY A 135 9.22 -3.18 1.14
N TYR A 136 10.46 -3.48 1.52
CA TYR A 136 10.89 -3.70 2.89
C TYR A 136 12.30 -3.14 3.04
N GLY A 137 12.69 -2.83 4.27
CA GLY A 137 14.00 -2.31 4.58
C GLY A 137 14.38 -2.66 6.00
N GLN A 138 15.52 -2.16 6.44
CA GLN A 138 15.89 -2.22 7.84
C GLN A 138 16.40 -0.85 8.27
N VAL A 139 16.14 -0.49 9.52
CA VAL A 139 16.75 0.68 10.15
C VAL A 139 17.55 0.27 11.37
N GLU A 140 18.67 0.94 11.59
CA GLU A 140 19.44 0.79 12.81
C GLU A 140 18.63 1.28 14.01
N ARG A 141 18.50 0.44 15.02
CA ARG A 141 17.75 0.69 16.25
C ARG A 141 18.23 1.96 16.97
N ALA A 142 19.55 2.22 16.94
CA ALA A 142 20.15 3.43 17.50
C ALA A 142 19.63 4.72 16.83
N SER A 143 19.32 4.67 15.52
CA SER A 143 18.81 5.82 14.77
C SER A 143 17.36 6.17 15.13
N VAL A 144 16.56 5.18 15.54
CA VAL A 144 15.17 5.35 16.00
C VAL A 144 15.15 6.07 17.35
N PHE A 145 15.94 5.59 18.32
CA PHE A 145 16.00 6.16 19.67
C PHE A 145 16.73 7.51 19.75
N ALA A 146 17.62 7.82 18.81
CA ALA A 146 18.25 9.14 18.72
C ALA A 146 17.23 10.24 18.34
N LYS A 147 16.22 9.91 17.52
CA LYS A 147 15.16 10.84 17.12
C LYS A 147 14.12 11.05 18.23
N GLU A 148 13.71 9.98 18.92
CA GLU A 148 12.79 10.10 20.07
C GLU A 148 13.35 10.99 21.19
N ASN A 149 14.65 10.89 21.47
CA ASN A 149 15.32 11.75 22.46
C ASN A 149 15.50 13.21 22.01
N SER A 150 15.46 13.49 20.70
CA SER A 150 15.55 14.87 20.19
C SER A 150 14.24 15.67 20.34
N ASN A 151 13.11 14.96 20.52
CA ASN A 151 11.80 15.57 20.79
C ASN A 151 11.49 15.72 22.30
N SER A 152 12.40 15.29 23.17
CA SER A 152 12.34 15.47 24.62
C SER A 152 13.58 16.23 25.10
N SER A 153 13.48 17.55 25.11
CA SER A 153 14.27 18.46 25.95
C SER A 153 15.78 18.59 25.69
N SER A 154 16.19 19.85 25.61
CA SER A 154 17.54 20.40 25.56
C SER A 154 18.55 19.79 26.55
N ASN A 155 19.83 19.84 26.14
CA ASN A 155 21.07 19.71 26.91
C ASN A 155 21.48 18.32 27.44
N SER A 156 22.47 17.68 26.80
CA SER A 156 23.86 17.59 27.30
C SER A 156 24.70 16.52 26.57
N LEU A 157 26.01 16.73 26.60
CA LEU A 157 27.09 16.11 25.84
C LEU A 157 27.58 14.75 26.39
N GLN A 158 28.24 13.97 25.50
CA GLN A 158 29.23 12.87 25.71
C GLN A 158 28.67 11.47 26.08
N LYS A 159 29.24 10.32 25.66
CA LYS A 159 30.59 9.96 25.17
C LYS A 159 30.54 8.60 24.43
N LYS A 160 31.43 8.40 23.45
CA LYS A 160 31.73 7.12 22.78
C LYS A 160 32.12 6.01 23.78
N GLY A 161 31.62 4.79 23.56
CA GLY A 161 32.09 3.56 24.18
C GLY A 161 31.74 2.36 23.30
N THR A 162 32.75 1.65 22.82
CA THR A 162 32.69 0.44 21.99
C THR A 162 32.02 -0.73 22.71
N SER A 163 31.14 -1.46 22.03
CA SER A 163 30.76 -2.83 22.39
C SER A 163 30.52 -3.65 21.13
N SER A 164 30.99 -4.88 21.14
CA SER A 164 30.80 -5.92 20.13
C SER A 164 29.30 -6.15 19.85
N HIS A 165 28.85 -6.00 18.60
CA HIS A 165 27.45 -6.15 18.25
C HIS A 165 27.22 -7.33 17.31
N ASN A 166 26.42 -8.30 17.79
CA ASN A 166 25.62 -9.16 16.93
C ASN A 166 24.73 -8.25 16.07
N SER A 167 24.92 -8.31 14.75
CA SER A 167 24.27 -7.42 13.77
C SER A 167 22.74 -7.52 13.76
N ASP A 168 22.18 -8.60 14.28
CA ASP A 168 20.76 -8.91 14.12
C ASP A 168 19.90 -8.28 15.23
N ASP A 169 20.48 -7.95 16.39
CA ASP A 169 19.76 -7.32 17.52
C ASP A 169 19.60 -5.79 17.34
N GLU A 170 20.36 -5.20 16.41
CA GLU A 170 20.40 -3.75 16.15
C GLU A 170 19.46 -3.29 15.03
N MET A 171 18.71 -4.18 14.38
CA MET A 171 17.90 -3.82 13.21
C MET A 171 16.40 -4.00 13.48
N LEU A 172 15.60 -3.05 13.01
CA LEU A 172 14.14 -3.17 12.92
C LEU A 172 13.75 -3.33 11.45
N TYR A 173 12.86 -4.29 11.17
CA TYR A 173 12.31 -4.59 9.84
C TYR A 173 11.01 -3.82 9.59
#